data_AF-A0A060A3K7-F1
#
_entry.id   AF-A0A060A3K7-F1
#
_cell.length_a   1.000
_cell.length_b   1.000
_cell.length_c   1.000
_cell.angle_alpha   90.00
_cell.angle_beta   90.00
_cell.angle_gamma   90.00
#
_symmetry.space_group_name_H-M   'P 1'
#
loop_
_entity.id
_entity.type
_entity.pdbx_description
1 polymer ?
#
loop_
_entity_poly.entity_id
_entity_poly.type
_entity_poly.pdbx_seq_one_letter_code
_entity_poly.pdbx_strand_id
1 'polypeptide(L)'
;TQDEKLRKNFKGKPEYVEHLMYFLAREFREIMARLGIRTVEEMVGRVDLLRQKVVEDNYKLSRVDLKRILFRPYTDASVGHYHRVEQEHGLNKTLDMAKLLRICRPAIEDKKPIRAKLAINNTNRVVGTMVGSEVTRRYGTAGLPDTTIKLSFVGSAGQSFGAFIPKGMTLELEGDANDYLGKGLSGGRIIAYPPRKSVFEADCNVLIGNVAFYGATSGEAYINGCAGERFAV
;
A
#
# COMPACT_ATOMS: atom_id res chain seq x y z
N THR A 1 -14.22 -9.62 -22.20
CA THR A 1 -14.24 -8.86 -23.48
C THR A 1 -14.82 -7.47 -23.23
N GLN A 2 -14.32 -6.43 -23.91
CA GLN A 2 -14.87 -5.06 -23.86
C GLN A 2 -15.85 -4.76 -25.01
N ASP A 3 -15.99 -5.67 -25.98
CA ASP A 3 -16.95 -5.56 -27.08
C ASP A 3 -18.39 -5.56 -26.55
N GLU A 4 -19.14 -4.50 -26.87
CA GLU A 4 -20.52 -4.32 -26.42
C GLU A 4 -21.46 -5.42 -26.90
N LYS A 5 -21.31 -5.90 -28.14
CA LYS A 5 -22.15 -6.98 -28.70
C LYS A 5 -21.94 -8.27 -27.92
N LEU A 6 -20.69 -8.57 -27.55
CA LEU A 6 -20.37 -9.75 -26.76
C LEU A 6 -20.78 -9.60 -25.28
N ARG A 7 -20.70 -8.39 -24.71
CA ARG A 7 -21.15 -8.12 -23.33
C ARG A 7 -22.65 -8.36 -23.15
N LYS A 8 -23.48 -8.07 -24.15
CA LYS A 8 -24.93 -8.38 -24.14
C LYS A 8 -25.23 -9.87 -23.99
N ASN A 9 -24.28 -10.75 -24.29
CA ASN A 9 -24.42 -12.19 -24.13
C ASN A 9 -24.07 -12.68 -22.71
N PHE A 10 -23.56 -11.82 -21.82
CA PHE A 10 -23.27 -12.21 -20.44
C PHE A 10 -24.56 -12.39 -19.63
N LYS A 11 -24.86 -13.64 -19.28
CA LYS A 11 -26.04 -14.02 -18.48
C LYS A 11 -25.71 -14.28 -17.01
N GLY A 12 -24.47 -14.07 -16.59
CA GLY A 12 -24.06 -14.31 -15.21
C GLY A 12 -24.75 -13.35 -14.26
N LYS A 13 -25.16 -13.85 -13.10
CA LYS A 13 -25.77 -13.05 -12.04
C LYS A 13 -25.03 -13.24 -10.71
N PRO A 14 -25.04 -12.27 -9.79
CA PRO A 14 -24.42 -12.40 -8.48
C PRO A 14 -24.85 -13.67 -7.75
N GLU A 15 -26.13 -14.05 -7.84
CA GLU A 15 -26.70 -15.22 -7.18
C GLU A 15 -26.04 -16.53 -7.63
N TYR A 16 -25.52 -16.59 -8.86
CA TYR A 16 -24.81 -17.80 -9.35
C TYR A 16 -23.48 -18.00 -8.62
N VAL A 17 -22.79 -16.90 -8.30
CA VAL A 17 -21.54 -16.95 -7.52
C VAL A 17 -21.85 -17.23 -6.06
N GLU A 18 -22.90 -16.62 -5.50
CA GLU A 18 -23.37 -16.90 -4.14
C GLU A 18 -23.71 -18.38 -3.95
N HIS A 19 -24.53 -18.95 -4.84
CA HIS A 19 -24.88 -20.37 -4.78
C HIS A 19 -23.67 -21.29 -4.93
N LEU A 20 -22.73 -20.96 -5.81
CA LEU A 20 -21.46 -21.68 -5.93
C LEU A 20 -20.70 -21.68 -4.58
N MET A 21 -20.56 -20.51 -3.95
CA MET A 21 -19.88 -20.40 -2.65
C MET A 21 -20.62 -21.17 -1.55
N TYR A 22 -21.96 -21.15 -1.54
CA TYR A 22 -22.74 -21.96 -0.60
C TYR A 22 -22.53 -23.46 -0.80
N PHE A 23 -22.49 -23.94 -2.05
CA PHE A 23 -22.23 -25.36 -2.33
C PHE A 23 -20.81 -25.77 -1.94
N LEU A 24 -19.81 -24.95 -2.26
CA LEU A 24 -18.42 -25.18 -1.84
C LEU A 24 -18.31 -25.21 -0.31
N ALA A 25 -18.91 -24.23 0.38
CA ALA A 25 -18.90 -24.18 1.84
C ALA A 25 -19.63 -25.38 2.47
N ARG A 26 -20.69 -25.88 1.82
CA ARG A 26 -21.41 -27.07 2.29
C ARG A 26 -20.56 -28.33 2.14
N GLU A 27 -20.02 -28.59 0.96
CA GLU A 27 -19.15 -29.74 0.70
C GLU A 27 -17.94 -29.71 1.66
N PHE A 28 -17.37 -28.52 1.86
CA PHE A 28 -16.28 -28.32 2.79
C PHE A 28 -16.64 -28.71 4.23
N ARG A 29 -17.80 -28.27 4.73
CA ARG A 29 -18.29 -28.69 6.07
C ARG A 29 -18.56 -30.19 6.15
N GLU A 30 -19.06 -30.81 5.09
CA GLU A 30 -19.27 -32.25 5.01
C GLU A 30 -17.92 -33.01 5.11
N ILE A 31 -16.87 -32.51 4.44
CA ILE A 31 -15.50 -33.05 4.57
C ILE A 31 -14.96 -32.84 6.00
N MET A 32 -15.11 -31.66 6.58
CA MET A 32 -14.67 -31.37 7.95
C MET A 32 -15.35 -32.32 8.96
N ALA A 33 -16.66 -32.54 8.82
CA ALA A 33 -17.41 -33.46 9.66
C ALA A 33 -16.90 -34.91 9.52
N ARG A 34 -16.58 -35.36 8.29
CA ARG A 34 -15.98 -36.68 8.05
C ARG A 34 -14.60 -36.85 8.69
N LEU A 35 -13.85 -35.76 8.84
CA LEU A 35 -12.55 -35.72 9.52
C LEU A 35 -12.66 -35.48 11.04
N GLY A 36 -13.88 -35.29 11.57
CA GLY A 36 -14.12 -35.03 12.99
C GLY A 36 -13.74 -33.61 13.44
N ILE A 37 -13.63 -32.66 12.50
CA ILE A 37 -13.22 -31.27 12.75
C ILE A 37 -14.46 -30.36 12.77
N ARG A 38 -14.51 -29.43 13.73
CA ARG A 38 -15.66 -28.53 13.93
C ARG A 38 -15.44 -27.14 13.37
N THR A 39 -14.20 -26.65 13.38
CA THR A 39 -13.86 -25.30 12.92
C THR A 39 -12.72 -25.33 11.90
N VAL A 40 -12.59 -24.27 11.10
CA VAL A 40 -11.53 -24.18 10.09
C VAL A 40 -10.17 -24.08 10.77
N GLU A 41 -10.10 -23.33 11.88
CA GLU A 41 -8.90 -23.12 12.69
C GLU A 41 -8.31 -24.43 13.21
N GLU A 42 -9.16 -25.40 13.58
CA GLU A 42 -8.74 -26.75 13.99
C GLU A 42 -8.07 -27.55 12.85
N MET A 43 -8.38 -27.20 11.59
CA MET A 43 -7.87 -27.88 10.39
C MET A 43 -6.60 -27.23 9.83
N VAL A 44 -6.40 -25.93 10.02
CA VAL A 44 -5.23 -25.22 9.47
C VAL A 44 -3.94 -25.87 9.97
N GLY A 45 -3.08 -26.28 9.03
CA GLY A 45 -1.79 -26.91 9.34
C GLY A 45 -1.85 -28.40 9.72
N ARG A 46 -3.02 -29.05 9.69
CA ARG A 46 -3.19 -30.50 9.98
C ARG A 46 -2.75 -31.40 8.83
N VAL A 47 -1.47 -31.32 8.50
CA VAL A 47 -0.83 -32.18 7.47
C VAL A 47 -0.93 -33.66 7.82
N ASP A 48 -1.06 -34.00 9.11
CA ASP A 48 -1.28 -35.36 9.58
C ASP A 48 -2.61 -35.99 9.10
N LEU A 49 -3.56 -35.18 8.63
CA LEU A 49 -4.80 -35.67 8.00
C LEU A 49 -4.65 -35.93 6.50
N LEU A 50 -3.47 -35.67 5.92
CA LEU A 50 -3.18 -35.85 4.51
C LEU A 50 -2.23 -37.03 4.31
N ARG A 51 -2.44 -37.77 3.22
CA ARG A 51 -1.51 -38.78 2.75
C ARG A 51 -1.44 -38.76 1.23
N GLN A 52 -0.26 -39.04 0.69
CA GLN A 52 -0.11 -39.24 -0.75
C GLN A 52 -0.89 -40.49 -1.17
N LYS A 53 -1.79 -40.35 -2.14
CA LYS A 53 -2.47 -41.49 -2.75
C LYS A 53 -1.47 -42.24 -3.63
N VAL A 54 -1.29 -43.53 -3.38
CA VAL A 54 -0.46 -44.41 -4.23
C VAL A 54 -1.31 -44.83 -5.44
N VAL A 55 -0.75 -44.70 -6.64
CA VAL A 55 -1.37 -45.13 -7.90
C VAL A 55 -0.40 -46.07 -8.59
N GLU A 56 -0.75 -47.36 -8.63
CA GLU A 56 0.17 -48.44 -9.03
C GLU A 56 0.42 -48.49 -10.55
N ASP A 57 -0.56 -48.10 -11.37
CA ASP A 57 -0.50 -48.20 -12.85
C ASP A 57 -0.12 -46.89 -13.56
N ASN A 58 0.71 -46.03 -12.96
CA ASN A 58 1.14 -44.80 -13.61
C ASN A 58 2.60 -44.43 -13.29
N TYR A 59 3.50 -44.76 -14.23
CA TYR A 59 4.94 -44.53 -14.09
C TYR A 59 5.33 -43.05 -13.89
N LYS A 60 4.50 -42.09 -14.35
CA LYS A 60 4.77 -40.66 -14.16
C LYS A 60 4.41 -40.25 -12.74
N LEU A 61 3.28 -40.73 -12.21
CA LEU A 61 2.84 -40.44 -10.84
C LEU A 61 3.73 -41.11 -9.79
N SER A 62 4.31 -42.27 -10.09
CA SER A 62 5.24 -42.95 -9.16
C SER A 62 6.54 -42.18 -8.91
N ARG A 63 6.85 -41.14 -9.72
CA ARG A 63 8.02 -40.27 -9.55
C ARG A 63 7.74 -39.03 -8.69
N VAL A 64 6.49 -38.77 -8.30
CA VAL A 64 6.12 -37.61 -7.50
C VAL A 64 6.39 -37.91 -6.02
N ASP A 65 7.26 -37.11 -5.39
CA ASP A 65 7.52 -37.18 -3.95
C ASP A 65 6.91 -35.96 -3.24
N LEU A 66 5.84 -36.17 -2.47
CA LEU A 66 5.17 -35.12 -1.70
C LEU A 66 5.73 -34.94 -0.28
N LYS A 67 6.79 -35.63 0.12
CA LYS A 67 7.33 -35.58 1.50
C LYS A 67 7.60 -34.16 1.98
N ARG A 68 8.11 -33.27 1.12
CA ARG A 68 8.40 -31.88 1.50
C ARG A 68 7.13 -31.03 1.76
N ILE A 69 6.02 -31.36 1.09
CA ILE A 69 4.73 -30.69 1.30
C ILE A 69 4.01 -31.30 2.50
N LEU A 70 4.16 -32.61 2.70
CA LEU A 70 3.60 -33.35 3.83
C LEU A 70 4.47 -33.29 5.10
N PHE A 71 5.55 -32.52 5.08
CA PHE A 71 6.44 -32.36 6.23
C PHE A 71 5.86 -31.36 7.21
N ARG A 72 5.66 -31.79 8.46
CA ARG A 72 5.29 -30.92 9.58
C ARG A 72 6.54 -30.68 10.45
N PRO A 73 7.10 -29.46 10.47
CA PRO A 73 8.18 -29.14 11.39
C PRO A 73 7.67 -29.18 12.85
N TYR A 74 8.57 -29.50 13.78
CA TYR A 74 8.27 -29.32 15.20
C TYR A 74 8.07 -27.84 15.50
N THR A 75 6.95 -27.51 16.13
CA THR A 75 6.63 -26.17 16.61
C THR A 75 6.27 -26.26 18.08
N ASP A 76 6.74 -25.31 18.87
CA ASP A 76 6.35 -25.20 20.28
C ASP A 76 4.82 -25.08 20.42
N ALA A 77 4.25 -25.65 21.47
CA ALA A 77 2.80 -25.61 21.71
C ALA A 77 2.25 -24.18 21.87
N SER A 78 3.11 -23.23 22.23
CA SER A 78 2.78 -21.80 22.30
C SER A 78 2.59 -21.14 20.93
N VAL A 79 3.14 -21.73 19.86
CA VAL A 79 3.03 -21.19 18.50
C VAL A 79 1.75 -21.72 17.85
N GLY A 80 0.76 -20.84 17.69
CA GLY A 80 -0.48 -21.18 16.98
C GLY A 80 -0.24 -21.47 15.50
N HIS A 81 -1.05 -22.38 14.94
CA HIS A 81 -1.01 -22.73 13.51
C HIS A 81 -1.87 -21.81 12.62
N TYR A 82 -2.52 -20.83 13.22
CA TYR A 82 -3.39 -19.85 12.57
C TYR A 82 -3.12 -18.45 13.17
N HIS A 83 -3.68 -17.41 12.55
CA HIS A 83 -3.50 -16.03 13.00
C HIS A 83 -4.01 -15.84 14.44
N ARG A 84 -3.09 -15.55 15.38
CA ARG A 84 -3.39 -15.33 16.81
C ARG A 84 -2.97 -13.95 17.32
N VAL A 85 -2.13 -13.24 16.58
CA VAL A 85 -1.51 -11.99 17.04
C VAL A 85 -1.66 -10.96 15.94
N GLU A 86 -2.24 -9.82 16.30
CA GLU A 86 -2.31 -8.65 15.41
C GLU A 86 -0.93 -8.14 15.05
N GLN A 87 -0.77 -7.62 13.84
CA GLN A 87 0.50 -7.07 13.38
C GLN A 87 0.68 -5.63 13.87
N GLU A 88 1.76 -5.38 14.63
CA GLU A 88 2.15 -4.01 15.00
C GLU A 88 3.01 -3.40 13.89
N HIS A 89 2.41 -2.52 13.10
CA HIS A 89 3.04 -1.91 11.92
C HIS A 89 3.85 -0.64 12.23
N GLY A 90 3.86 -0.16 13.49
CA GLY A 90 4.61 1.02 13.90
C GLY A 90 4.08 2.33 13.32
N LEU A 91 2.84 2.36 12.79
CA LEU A 91 2.26 3.52 12.11
C LEU A 91 2.19 4.75 13.03
N ASN A 92 1.98 4.53 14.33
CA ASN A 92 1.94 5.59 15.34
C ASN A 92 3.24 6.39 15.45
N LYS A 93 4.38 5.83 14.99
CA LYS A 93 5.70 6.47 15.01
C LYS A 93 6.00 7.28 13.75
N THR A 94 5.16 7.19 12.72
CA THR A 94 5.33 7.95 11.47
C THR A 94 5.15 9.44 11.69
N LEU A 95 5.78 10.26 10.85
CA LEU A 95 5.67 11.72 10.95
C LEU A 95 4.22 12.21 10.79
N ASP A 96 3.46 11.56 9.92
CA ASP A 96 2.06 11.85 9.67
C ASP A 96 1.18 11.62 10.91
N MET A 97 1.24 10.43 11.52
CA MET A 97 0.45 10.11 12.73
C MET A 97 0.91 10.93 13.94
N ALA A 98 2.22 11.05 14.14
CA ALA A 98 2.78 11.70 15.31
C ALA A 98 2.57 13.22 15.31
N LYS A 99 2.54 13.86 14.13
CA LYS A 99 2.52 15.33 14.00
C LYS A 99 1.52 15.85 12.97
N LEU A 100 1.59 15.40 11.72
CA LEU A 100 0.92 16.11 10.62
C LEU A 100 -0.60 16.04 10.69
N LEU A 101 -1.20 14.91 11.06
CA LEU A 101 -2.66 14.80 11.19
C LEU A 101 -3.20 15.80 12.23
N ARG A 102 -2.53 15.91 13.38
CA ARG A 102 -2.91 16.88 14.41
C ARG A 102 -2.78 18.32 13.91
N ILE A 103 -1.69 18.63 13.20
CA ILE A 103 -1.43 19.98 12.64
C ILE A 103 -2.48 20.33 11.58
N CYS A 104 -2.82 19.37 10.71
CA CYS A 104 -3.71 19.58 9.58
C CYS A 104 -5.20 19.44 9.94
N ARG A 105 -5.53 19.03 11.17
CA ARG A 105 -6.92 18.82 11.61
C ARG A 105 -7.85 20.02 11.30
N PRO A 106 -7.48 21.29 11.54
CA PRO A 106 -8.34 22.42 11.18
C PRO A 106 -8.58 22.56 9.67
N ALA A 107 -7.61 22.17 8.84
CA ALA A 107 -7.77 22.16 7.39
C ALA A 107 -8.66 21.00 6.91
N ILE A 108 -8.52 19.83 7.54
CA ILE A 108 -9.31 18.64 7.23
C ILE A 108 -10.75 18.80 7.71
N GLU A 109 -10.99 19.47 8.84
CA GLU A 109 -12.33 19.61 9.42
C GLU A 109 -13.09 20.81 8.88
N ASP A 110 -12.43 21.97 8.84
CA ASP A 110 -13.07 23.26 8.59
C ASP A 110 -12.59 23.93 7.29
N LYS A 111 -11.74 23.25 6.49
CA LYS A 111 -11.09 23.84 5.31
C LYS A 111 -10.27 25.10 5.61
N LYS A 112 -9.82 25.28 6.86
CA LYS A 112 -9.00 26.42 7.26
C LYS A 112 -7.59 26.30 6.67
N PRO A 113 -7.04 27.36 6.05
CA PRO A 113 -5.69 27.33 5.55
C PRO A 113 -4.67 27.07 6.68
N ILE A 114 -3.79 26.11 6.48
CA ILE A 114 -2.72 25.75 7.42
C ILE A 114 -1.36 25.87 6.72
N ARG A 115 -0.40 26.44 7.46
CA ARG A 115 1.01 26.53 7.09
C ARG A 115 1.83 25.95 8.23
N ALA A 116 2.69 24.98 7.94
CA ALA A 116 3.60 24.44 8.94
C ALA A 116 4.97 24.17 8.34
N LYS A 117 6.03 24.39 9.13
CA LYS A 117 7.41 24.08 8.75
C LYS A 117 7.99 23.05 9.72
N LEU A 118 8.55 21.96 9.23
CA LEU A 118 9.08 20.86 10.04
C LEU A 118 10.46 20.40 9.53
N ALA A 119 11.27 19.83 10.42
CA ALA A 119 12.44 19.07 10.01
C ALA A 119 12.02 17.68 9.50
N ILE A 120 12.74 17.15 8.50
CA ILE A 120 12.54 15.81 7.94
C ILE A 120 13.89 15.07 7.85
N ASN A 121 13.86 13.75 7.96
CA ASN A 121 15.01 12.89 7.70
C ASN A 121 14.60 11.66 6.88
N ASN A 122 15.60 10.92 6.38
CA ASN A 122 15.41 9.79 5.45
C ASN A 122 14.60 8.62 6.06
N THR A 123 14.45 8.54 7.37
CA THR A 123 13.58 7.54 8.03
C THR A 123 12.11 7.94 8.00
N ASN A 124 11.80 9.23 7.74
CA ASN A 124 10.45 9.73 7.53
C ASN A 124 10.02 9.39 6.09
N ARG A 125 9.45 8.20 5.93
CA ARG A 125 8.90 7.70 4.66
C ARG A 125 7.43 8.07 4.52
N VAL A 126 6.97 8.14 3.26
CA VAL A 126 5.54 8.25 2.90
C VAL A 126 4.88 9.52 3.46
N VAL A 127 5.66 10.58 3.68
CA VAL A 127 5.22 11.80 4.36
C VAL A 127 4.13 12.53 3.57
N GLY A 128 3.06 12.90 4.26
CA GLY A 128 1.88 13.59 3.72
C GLY A 128 0.79 12.65 3.21
N THR A 129 1.05 11.36 3.07
CA THR A 129 0.10 10.40 2.48
C THR A 129 -1.11 10.15 3.37
N MET A 130 -0.95 10.08 4.69
CA MET A 130 -2.10 9.87 5.59
C MET A 130 -2.93 11.13 5.72
N VAL A 131 -2.30 12.30 5.70
CA VAL A 131 -3.02 13.58 5.58
C VAL A 131 -3.84 13.60 4.28
N GLY A 132 -3.24 13.19 3.16
CA GLY A 132 -3.93 13.09 1.88
C GLY A 132 -5.08 12.08 1.88
N SER A 133 -4.91 10.96 2.56
CA SER A 133 -5.96 9.95 2.76
C SER A 133 -7.15 10.54 3.52
N GLU A 134 -6.93 11.27 4.61
CA GLU A 134 -8.02 11.90 5.38
C GLU A 134 -8.74 13.01 4.61
N VAL A 135 -8.00 13.80 3.82
CA VAL A 135 -8.60 14.77 2.89
C VAL A 135 -9.48 14.05 1.85
N THR A 136 -8.97 12.98 1.25
CA THR A 136 -9.69 12.22 0.22
C THR A 136 -10.90 11.50 0.80
N ARG A 137 -10.80 10.93 2.00
CA ARG A 137 -11.89 10.27 2.71
C ARG A 137 -13.07 11.21 2.93
N ARG A 138 -12.80 12.49 3.19
CA ARG A 138 -13.83 13.48 3.51
C ARG A 138 -14.37 14.22 2.29
N TYR A 139 -13.53 14.49 1.29
CA TYR A 139 -13.89 15.37 0.16
C TYR A 139 -13.81 14.68 -1.21
N GLY A 140 -13.39 13.42 -1.26
CA GLY A 140 -13.21 12.68 -2.50
C GLY A 140 -12.22 13.36 -3.45
N THR A 141 -12.47 13.22 -4.74
CA THR A 141 -11.65 13.79 -5.81
C THR A 141 -11.68 15.31 -5.88
N ALA A 142 -12.70 15.96 -5.30
CA ALA A 142 -12.77 17.42 -5.24
C ALA A 142 -11.67 18.02 -4.36
N GLY A 143 -11.21 17.27 -3.34
CA GLY A 143 -10.16 17.68 -2.42
C GLY A 143 -10.50 18.97 -1.66
N LEU A 144 -9.46 19.75 -1.36
CA LEU A 144 -9.57 21.05 -0.72
C LEU A 144 -9.36 22.19 -1.73
N PRO A 145 -9.79 23.43 -1.40
CA PRO A 145 -9.36 24.62 -2.12
C PRO A 145 -7.83 24.67 -2.27
N ASP A 146 -7.34 25.28 -3.35
CA ASP A 146 -5.90 25.25 -3.65
C ASP A 146 -5.07 25.81 -2.49
N THR A 147 -3.94 25.15 -2.21
CA THR A 147 -3.02 25.55 -1.14
C THR A 147 -3.71 25.71 0.23
N THR A 148 -4.77 24.95 0.54
CA THR A 148 -5.36 24.93 1.90
C THR A 148 -4.35 24.38 2.90
N ILE A 149 -3.72 23.25 2.60
CA ILE A 149 -2.65 22.68 3.41
C ILE A 149 -1.33 22.98 2.70
N LYS A 150 -0.43 23.75 3.32
CA LYS A 150 0.95 23.88 2.84
C LYS A 150 1.94 23.50 3.94
N LEU A 151 2.72 22.46 3.66
CA LEU A 151 3.70 21.89 4.57
C LEU A 151 5.09 22.06 3.98
N SER A 152 5.95 22.78 4.69
CA SER A 152 7.34 22.98 4.30
C SER A 152 8.26 22.10 5.15
N PHE A 153 9.20 21.42 4.53
CA PHE A 153 10.11 20.48 5.17
C PHE A 153 11.56 20.90 4.92
N VAL A 154 12.43 20.69 5.90
CA VAL A 154 13.88 20.96 5.78
C VAL A 154 14.66 19.70 6.16
N GLY A 155 15.51 19.22 5.25
CA GLY A 155 16.32 18.01 5.43
C GLY A 155 16.16 17.02 4.28
N SER A 156 16.54 15.77 4.50
CA SER A 156 16.46 14.71 3.49
C SER A 156 15.18 13.91 3.67
N ALA A 157 14.33 13.83 2.66
CA ALA A 157 13.08 13.08 2.74
C ALA A 157 13.29 11.60 2.44
N GLY A 158 12.62 10.73 3.22
CA GLY A 158 12.60 9.30 2.96
C GLY A 158 11.82 8.93 1.70
N GLN A 159 11.80 7.64 1.38
CA GLN A 159 11.08 7.12 0.22
C GLN A 159 9.60 7.52 0.21
N SER A 160 9.05 7.75 -0.98
CA SER A 160 7.63 8.08 -1.20
C SER A 160 7.15 9.39 -0.56
N PHE A 161 8.03 10.40 -0.46
CA PHE A 161 7.62 11.74 -0.03
C PHE A 161 6.51 12.30 -0.92
N GLY A 162 5.39 12.73 -0.31
CA GLY A 162 4.25 13.27 -1.04
C GLY A 162 3.50 12.27 -1.93
N ALA A 163 3.56 10.97 -1.61
CA ALA A 163 2.80 9.98 -2.36
C ALA A 163 1.29 10.21 -2.22
N PHE A 164 0.56 10.08 -3.33
CA PHE A 164 -0.91 10.15 -3.40
C PHE A 164 -1.55 11.42 -2.81
N ILE A 165 -0.82 12.54 -2.75
CA ILE A 165 -1.39 13.77 -2.18
C ILE A 165 -2.49 14.33 -3.11
N PRO A 166 -3.68 14.64 -2.57
CA PRO A 166 -4.81 15.17 -3.33
C PRO A 166 -4.73 16.68 -3.54
N LYS A 167 -5.66 17.20 -4.34
CA LYS A 167 -5.88 18.64 -4.54
C LYS A 167 -6.03 19.41 -3.22
N GLY A 168 -5.37 20.57 -3.16
CA GLY A 168 -5.39 21.47 -2.00
C GLY A 168 -4.28 21.22 -0.98
N MET A 169 -3.42 20.23 -1.23
CA MET A 169 -2.17 20.02 -0.49
C MET A 169 -0.95 20.47 -1.29
N THR A 170 -0.08 21.24 -0.65
CA THR A 170 1.21 21.69 -1.19
C THR A 170 2.33 21.26 -0.25
N LEU A 171 3.26 20.43 -0.74
CA LEU A 171 4.42 19.98 0.01
C LEU A 171 5.67 20.64 -0.57
N GLU A 172 6.40 21.36 0.26
CA GLU A 172 7.62 22.07 -0.10
C GLU A 172 8.80 21.45 0.65
N LEU A 173 9.89 21.14 -0.03
CA LEU A 173 11.07 20.49 0.54
C LEU A 173 12.32 21.32 0.21
N GLU A 174 12.96 21.84 1.26
CA GLU A 174 14.29 22.41 1.22
C GLU A 174 15.31 21.33 1.62
N GLY A 175 15.96 20.71 0.65
CA GLY A 175 16.79 19.53 0.83
C GLY A 175 16.68 18.56 -0.35
N ASP A 176 16.94 17.28 -0.09
CA ASP A 176 16.88 16.20 -1.07
C ASP A 176 15.79 15.17 -0.72
N ALA A 177 15.42 14.31 -1.66
CA ALA A 177 14.48 13.23 -1.44
C ALA A 177 14.95 11.91 -2.06
N ASN A 178 14.67 10.81 -1.37
CA ASN A 178 14.88 9.47 -1.92
C ASN A 178 13.82 9.11 -2.98
N ASP A 179 13.86 7.85 -3.44
CA ASP A 179 12.99 7.31 -4.48
C ASP A 179 11.49 7.53 -4.24
N TYR A 180 10.72 7.48 -5.33
CA TYR A 180 9.26 7.52 -5.35
C TYR A 180 8.66 8.85 -4.89
N LEU A 181 9.40 9.95 -4.93
CA LEU A 181 8.84 11.28 -4.68
C LEU A 181 7.62 11.50 -5.57
N GLY A 182 6.50 11.89 -4.96
CA GLY A 182 5.24 12.12 -5.67
C GLY A 182 4.63 10.88 -6.33
N LYS A 183 4.95 9.67 -5.88
CA LYS A 183 4.31 8.43 -6.36
C LYS A 183 2.79 8.57 -6.35
N GLY A 184 2.16 8.33 -7.49
CA GLY A 184 0.71 8.43 -7.65
C GLY A 184 0.15 9.82 -7.33
N LEU A 185 0.88 10.90 -7.60
CA LEU A 185 0.41 12.27 -7.41
C LEU A 185 -1.01 12.44 -7.99
N SER A 186 -1.92 12.97 -7.16
CA SER A 186 -3.37 12.94 -7.39
C SER A 186 -4.03 14.31 -7.20
N GLY A 187 -3.36 15.36 -7.67
CA GLY A 187 -3.90 16.74 -7.71
C GLY A 187 -3.20 17.72 -6.76
N GLY A 188 -2.36 17.23 -5.86
CA GLY A 188 -1.54 18.09 -5.00
C GLY A 188 -0.35 18.73 -5.73
N ARG A 189 0.37 19.60 -5.02
CA ARG A 189 1.57 20.28 -5.50
C ARG A 189 2.80 19.85 -4.70
N ILE A 190 3.88 19.49 -5.38
CA ILE A 190 5.19 19.20 -4.75
C ILE A 190 6.23 20.20 -5.25
N ILE A 191 7.01 20.76 -4.33
CA ILE A 191 8.11 21.67 -4.62
C ILE A 191 9.35 21.12 -3.92
N ALA A 192 10.45 20.90 -4.62
CA ALA A 192 11.71 20.46 -4.03
C ALA A 192 12.88 21.30 -4.58
N TYR A 193 13.73 21.80 -3.69
CA TYR A 193 14.91 22.58 -4.05
C TYR A 193 16.04 22.37 -3.03
N PRO A 194 17.32 22.53 -3.43
CA PRO A 194 18.44 22.36 -2.53
C PRO A 194 18.42 23.39 -1.39
N PRO A 195 19.06 23.11 -0.25
CA PRO A 195 19.18 24.08 0.83
C PRO A 195 19.62 25.46 0.33
N ARG A 196 19.05 26.55 0.86
CA ARG A 196 19.37 27.90 0.36
C ARG A 196 20.84 28.31 0.50
N LYS A 197 21.59 27.60 1.35
CA LYS A 197 23.03 27.81 1.59
C LYS A 197 23.92 26.94 0.69
N SER A 198 23.33 26.12 -0.19
CA SER A 198 24.09 25.30 -1.12
C SER A 198 24.86 26.17 -2.11
N VAL A 199 26.14 25.82 -2.29
CA VAL A 199 27.06 26.50 -3.21
C VAL A 199 27.20 25.77 -4.55
N PHE A 200 26.62 24.58 -4.69
CA PHE A 200 26.66 23.78 -5.90
C PHE A 200 25.54 24.18 -6.88
N GLU A 201 25.78 23.95 -8.16
CA GLU A 201 24.79 24.14 -9.23
C GLU A 201 23.71 23.05 -9.15
N ALA A 202 22.45 23.48 -9.03
CA ALA A 202 21.34 22.57 -8.76
C ALA A 202 21.07 21.61 -9.93
N ASP A 203 21.15 22.11 -11.16
CA ASP A 203 20.93 21.39 -12.42
C ASP A 203 22.03 20.36 -12.77
N CYS A 204 23.14 20.37 -12.04
CA CYS A 204 24.21 19.36 -12.15
C CYS A 204 24.16 18.31 -11.03
N ASN A 205 23.23 18.39 -10.07
CA ASN A 205 23.22 17.55 -8.88
C ASN A 205 21.88 16.83 -8.69
N VAL A 206 21.93 15.57 -8.26
CA VAL A 206 20.73 14.77 -7.97
C VAL A 206 20.05 15.31 -6.72
N LEU A 207 18.79 15.72 -6.86
CA LEU A 207 17.95 16.20 -5.77
C LEU A 207 16.90 15.16 -5.36
N ILE A 208 16.38 14.41 -6.33
CA ILE A 208 15.34 13.41 -6.11
C ILE A 208 15.75 12.05 -6.68
N GLY A 209 15.38 10.97 -5.98
CA GLY A 209 15.73 9.61 -6.37
C GLY A 209 14.98 9.07 -7.59
N ASN A 210 14.96 7.75 -7.72
CA ASN A 210 14.39 7.02 -8.84
C ASN A 210 12.86 6.94 -8.78
N VAL A 211 12.23 6.66 -9.92
CA VAL A 211 10.80 6.32 -10.03
C VAL A 211 9.90 7.42 -9.44
N ALA A 212 10.34 8.67 -9.55
CA ALA A 212 9.57 9.84 -9.13
C ALA A 212 8.32 9.98 -10.02
N PHE A 213 7.21 10.38 -9.42
CA PHE A 213 5.90 10.56 -10.06
C PHE A 213 5.30 9.31 -10.71
N TYR A 214 5.70 8.12 -10.25
CA TYR A 214 5.18 6.86 -10.78
C TYR A 214 3.64 6.79 -10.75
N GLY A 215 3.03 6.67 -11.93
CA GLY A 215 1.58 6.57 -12.08
C GLY A 215 0.82 7.81 -11.58
N ALA A 216 1.46 8.99 -11.58
CA ALA A 216 0.78 10.25 -11.30
C ALA A 216 -0.40 10.45 -12.28
N THR A 217 -1.53 10.91 -11.77
CA THR A 217 -2.76 11.12 -12.56
C THR A 217 -3.09 12.58 -12.76
N SER A 218 -2.71 13.43 -11.80
CA SER A 218 -2.91 14.88 -11.82
C SER A 218 -2.05 15.55 -10.76
N GLY A 219 -1.89 16.87 -10.83
CA GLY A 219 -1.11 17.66 -9.88
C GLY A 219 0.09 18.34 -10.53
N GLU A 220 0.87 19.03 -9.70
CA GLU A 220 2.01 19.83 -10.15
C GLU A 220 3.27 19.47 -9.36
N ALA A 221 4.41 19.47 -10.04
CA ALA A 221 5.69 19.28 -9.40
C ALA A 221 6.74 20.25 -9.94
N TYR A 222 7.47 20.90 -9.04
CA TYR A 222 8.53 21.84 -9.36
C TYR A 222 9.82 21.40 -8.65
N ILE A 223 10.81 20.96 -9.43
CA ILE A 223 12.03 20.35 -8.91
C ILE A 223 13.23 21.17 -9.41
N ASN A 224 14.01 21.72 -8.47
CA ASN A 224 15.24 22.43 -8.78
C ASN A 224 16.46 21.50 -8.60
N GLY A 225 16.62 20.56 -9.53
CA GLY A 225 17.77 19.66 -9.60
C GLY A 225 17.49 18.40 -10.42
N CYS A 226 18.46 17.48 -10.48
CA CYS A 226 18.33 16.25 -11.25
C CYS A 226 17.49 15.19 -10.55
N ALA A 227 16.75 14.41 -11.34
CA ALA A 227 16.10 13.19 -10.91
C ALA A 227 16.94 11.96 -11.24
N GLY A 228 16.71 10.86 -10.50
CA GLY A 228 17.26 9.55 -10.83
C GLY A 228 16.57 8.89 -12.04
N GLU A 229 16.72 7.58 -12.14
CA GLU A 229 16.17 6.77 -13.23
C GLU A 229 14.63 6.70 -13.19
N ARG A 230 14.02 6.49 -14.37
CA ARG A 230 12.57 6.30 -14.54
C ARG A 230 11.72 7.46 -13.97
N PHE A 231 12.13 8.69 -14.28
CA PHE A 231 11.35 9.88 -13.95
C PHE A 231 10.03 9.91 -14.73
N ALA A 232 8.92 10.16 -14.02
CA ALA A 232 7.56 10.27 -14.56
C ALA A 232 7.08 9.03 -15.35
N VAL A 233 7.37 7.84 -14.82
CA VAL A 233 6.93 6.53 -15.37
C VAL A 233 5.47 6.20 -15.07
#